data_AF-A0A3C1MWG3-F1
#
_entry.id   AF-A0A3C1MWG3-F1
#
_cell.length_a   1.000
_cell.length_b   1.000
_cell.length_c   1.000
_cell.angle_alpha   90.00
_cell.angle_beta   90.00
_cell.angle_gamma   90.00
#
_symmetry.space_group_name_H-M   'P 1'
#
loop_
_entity.id
_entity.type
_entity.pdbx_description
1 polymer ?
#
loop_
_entity_poly.entity_id
_entity_poly.type
_entity_poly.pdbx_seq_one_letter_code
_entity_poly.pdbx_strand_id
1 'polypeptide(L)'
;VPAPGAPGIGDTHVLGPFLRDVARLNDAQRNFRVFGPDETLSNGLEALFEVTQRQWDAATVPNDEWLAPSGRVMEMLSEHQCEGWLEGYLLTGRHGLFNCYEAFIHIIDSMF
;
A
#
# COMPACT_ATOMS: atom_id res chain seq x y z
N VAL A 1 22.76 -12.49 -8.54
CA VAL A 1 22.06 -13.78 -8.71
C VAL A 1 23.10 -14.87 -8.90
N PRO A 2 23.08 -15.99 -8.15
CA PRO A 2 24.10 -17.03 -8.24
C PRO A 2 23.90 -18.01 -9.41
N ALA A 3 22.64 -18.30 -9.78
CA ALA A 3 22.27 -19.14 -10.92
C ALA A 3 20.85 -18.78 -11.43
N PRO A 4 20.53 -19.00 -12.71
CA PRO A 4 19.16 -18.89 -13.22
C PRO A 4 18.20 -19.87 -12.53
N GLY A 5 16.94 -19.48 -12.35
CA GLY A 5 15.91 -20.35 -11.76
C GLY A 5 16.05 -20.64 -10.25
N ALA A 6 17.01 -20.01 -9.57
CA ALA A 6 17.12 -20.08 -8.12
C ALA A 6 15.94 -19.36 -7.44
N PRO A 7 15.35 -19.91 -6.37
CA PRO A 7 14.23 -19.28 -5.66
C PRO A 7 14.68 -17.97 -4.99
N GLY A 8 13.85 -16.93 -5.12
CA GLY A 8 13.99 -15.65 -4.41
C GLY A 8 13.09 -15.57 -3.19
N ILE A 9 12.95 -14.36 -2.64
CA ILE A 9 12.03 -14.06 -1.52
C ILE A 9 10.57 -13.80 -1.96
N GLY A 10 10.30 -13.84 -3.27
CA GLY A 10 9.04 -13.38 -3.87
C GLY A 10 9.15 -11.94 -4.39
N ASP A 11 8.57 -11.66 -5.56
CA ASP A 11 8.81 -10.40 -6.27
C ASP A 11 8.15 -9.20 -5.56
N THR A 12 7.03 -9.39 -4.86
CA THR A 12 6.43 -8.34 -4.03
C THR A 12 7.25 -8.03 -2.78
N HIS A 13 7.85 -9.04 -2.13
CA HIS A 13 8.80 -8.82 -1.03
C HIS A 13 10.12 -8.15 -1.50
N VAL A 14 10.43 -8.15 -2.81
CA VAL A 14 11.48 -7.30 -3.41
C VAL A 14 10.97 -5.88 -3.67
N LEU A 15 9.70 -5.72 -4.05
CA LEU A 15 9.05 -4.42 -4.26
C LEU A 15 8.81 -3.64 -2.95
N GLY A 16 8.44 -4.33 -1.86
CA GLY A 16 8.15 -3.72 -0.55
C GLY A 16 9.26 -2.79 -0.04
N PRO A 17 10.53 -3.23 0.05
CA PRO A 17 11.67 -2.38 0.42
C PRO A 17 11.88 -1.18 -0.50
N PHE A 18 11.59 -1.30 -1.80
CA PHE A 18 11.61 -0.15 -2.72
C PHE A 18 10.50 0.85 -2.42
N LEU A 19 9.25 0.38 -2.21
CA LEU A 19 8.13 1.26 -1.86
C LEU A 19 8.31 1.93 -0.49
N ARG A 20 8.89 1.23 0.48
CA ARG A 20 9.36 1.78 1.77
C ARG A 20 10.33 2.93 1.55
N ASP A 21 11.34 2.74 0.70
CA ASP A 21 12.37 3.76 0.48
C ASP A 21 11.82 4.94 -0.34
N VAL A 22 10.90 4.70 -1.29
CA VAL A 22 10.11 5.76 -1.95
C VAL A 22 9.28 6.55 -0.92
N ALA A 23 8.57 5.88 -0.01
CA ALA A 23 7.78 6.54 1.03
C ALA A 23 8.67 7.38 1.96
N ARG A 24 9.83 6.86 2.38
CA ARG A 24 10.80 7.59 3.22
C ARG A 24 11.37 8.83 2.52
N LEU A 25 11.73 8.72 1.23
CA LEU A 25 12.29 9.82 0.43
C LEU A 25 11.27 10.92 0.10
N ASN A 26 9.97 10.63 0.19
CA ASN A 26 8.86 11.54 -0.11
C ASN A 26 8.10 12.02 1.16
N ASP A 27 8.57 11.67 2.36
CA ASP A 27 7.80 11.93 3.59
C ASP A 27 7.61 13.43 3.85
N ALA A 28 8.65 14.24 3.64
CA ALA A 28 8.62 15.69 3.82
C ALA A 28 7.66 16.39 2.83
N GLN A 29 7.61 15.93 1.58
CA GLN A 29 6.73 16.42 0.52
C GLN A 29 5.29 15.92 0.66
N ARG A 30 5.08 14.81 1.41
CA ARG A 30 3.78 14.17 1.66
C ARG A 30 3.02 13.72 0.39
N ASN A 31 3.74 13.48 -0.71
CA ASN A 31 3.19 13.26 -2.05
C ASN A 31 3.09 11.79 -2.49
N PHE A 32 3.53 10.81 -1.68
CA PHE A 32 3.33 9.37 -1.93
C PHE A 32 2.39 8.70 -0.92
N ARG A 33 1.59 7.72 -1.36
CA ARG A 33 0.78 6.80 -0.53
C ARG A 33 0.64 5.42 -1.20
N VAL A 34 0.34 4.40 -0.39
CA VAL A 34 -0.12 3.08 -0.85
C VAL A 34 -1.56 2.87 -0.40
N PHE A 35 -2.36 2.27 -1.26
CA PHE A 35 -3.77 1.91 -1.02
C PHE A 35 -3.93 0.39 -1.21
N GLY A 36 -4.79 -0.26 -0.42
CA GLY A 36 -5.12 -1.68 -0.57
C GLY A 36 -6.34 -2.09 0.24
N PRO A 37 -7.12 -3.10 -0.19
CA PRO A 37 -8.43 -3.38 0.39
C PRO A 37 -8.33 -4.30 1.62
N ASP A 38 -7.49 -3.94 2.60
CA ASP A 38 -7.03 -4.80 3.71
C ASP A 38 -6.10 -5.95 3.26
N GLU A 39 -5.26 -5.69 2.24
CA GLU A 39 -4.39 -6.69 1.61
C GLU A 39 -2.90 -6.29 1.52
N THR A 40 -2.50 -5.09 1.98
CA THR A 40 -1.11 -4.61 1.83
C THR A 40 -0.10 -5.53 2.53
N LEU A 41 -0.51 -6.22 3.60
CA LEU A 41 0.31 -7.22 4.27
C LEU A 41 0.34 -8.57 3.53
N SER A 42 -0.81 -9.06 3.04
CA SER A 42 -0.91 -10.37 2.38
C SER A 42 -0.32 -10.35 0.96
N ASN A 43 -0.33 -9.20 0.29
CA ASN A 43 0.37 -8.97 -0.97
C ASN A 43 1.90 -8.81 -0.81
N GLY A 44 2.46 -8.93 0.41
CA GLY A 44 3.91 -8.97 0.64
C GLY A 44 4.60 -7.60 0.58
N LEU A 45 3.92 -6.53 1.01
CA LEU A 45 4.46 -5.17 1.05
C LEU A 45 4.75 -4.71 2.50
N GLU A 46 4.92 -5.64 3.44
CA GLU A 46 5.07 -5.38 4.88
C GLU A 46 6.23 -4.44 5.24
N ALA A 47 7.27 -4.39 4.41
CA ALA A 47 8.41 -3.48 4.56
C ALA A 47 8.00 -1.98 4.58
N LEU A 48 6.83 -1.61 4.07
CA LEU A 48 6.26 -0.25 4.22
C LEU A 48 6.15 0.14 5.71
N PHE A 49 5.80 -0.81 6.57
CA PHE A 49 5.58 -0.58 7.99
C PHE A 49 6.89 -0.38 8.80
N GLU A 50 8.06 -0.51 8.17
CA GLU A 50 9.34 -0.05 8.74
C GLU A 50 9.45 1.49 8.83
N VAL A 51 8.65 2.24 8.05
CA VAL A 51 8.76 3.71 7.94
C VAL A 51 7.43 4.44 8.09
N THR A 52 6.32 3.71 8.16
CA THR A 52 4.99 4.31 8.23
C THR A 52 3.98 3.39 8.90
N GLN A 53 2.76 3.87 9.02
CA GLN A 53 1.61 3.14 9.56
C GLN A 53 0.48 3.13 8.53
N ARG A 54 -0.54 2.31 8.77
CA ARG A 54 -1.90 2.51 8.26
C ARG A 54 -2.46 3.77 8.89
N GLN A 55 -3.02 4.68 8.09
CA GLN A 55 -3.76 5.79 8.66
C GLN A 55 -5.10 5.29 9.22
N TRP A 56 -5.34 5.52 10.51
CA TRP A 56 -6.52 5.07 11.23
C TRP A 56 -7.02 6.17 12.17
N ASP A 57 -8.20 6.70 11.86
CA ASP A 57 -8.84 7.82 12.57
C ASP A 57 -10.04 7.34 13.43
N ALA A 58 -9.97 6.11 13.93
CA ALA A 58 -10.97 5.48 14.80
C ALA A 58 -10.32 4.86 16.06
N ALA A 59 -11.13 4.24 16.93
CA ALA A 59 -10.63 3.56 18.13
C ALA A 59 -9.76 2.35 17.79
N THR A 60 -8.82 2.00 18.68
CA THR A 60 -7.97 0.82 18.59
C THR A 60 -8.11 -0.09 19.80
N VAL A 61 -7.75 -1.36 19.64
CA VAL A 61 -7.72 -2.40 20.68
C VAL A 61 -6.29 -2.96 20.88
N PRO A 62 -5.97 -3.65 21.99
CA PRO A 62 -4.59 -4.00 22.34
C PRO A 62 -3.81 -4.91 21.38
N ASN A 63 -4.47 -5.48 20.36
CA ASN A 63 -3.86 -6.36 19.37
C ASN A 63 -3.74 -5.72 17.97
N ASP A 64 -4.08 -4.43 17.83
CA ASP A 64 -4.03 -3.73 16.54
C ASP A 64 -2.58 -3.38 16.16
N GLU A 65 -2.14 -3.86 15.00
CA GLU A 65 -0.78 -3.65 14.51
C GLU A 65 -0.70 -2.58 13.42
N TRP A 66 0.28 -1.68 13.57
CA TRP A 66 0.61 -0.60 12.61
C TRP A 66 -0.53 0.40 12.32
N LEU A 67 -1.39 0.71 13.30
CA LEU A 67 -2.42 1.75 13.20
C LEU A 67 -1.96 3.08 13.82
N ALA A 68 -2.17 4.22 13.14
CA ALA A 68 -1.98 5.56 13.72
C ALA A 68 -2.81 6.65 13.01
N PRO A 69 -3.14 7.79 13.67
CA PRO A 69 -3.85 8.93 13.04
C PRO A 69 -3.11 9.65 11.89
N SER A 70 -1.91 9.17 11.50
CA SER A 70 -1.24 9.60 10.28
C SER A 70 -0.33 8.48 9.79
N GLY A 71 -0.51 8.09 8.53
CA GLY A 71 0.25 7.03 7.86
C GLY A 71 0.41 7.32 6.37
N ARG A 72 1.17 6.49 5.66
CA ARG A 72 1.26 6.50 4.18
C ARG A 72 0.55 5.32 3.53
N VAL A 73 0.19 4.28 4.31
CA VAL A 73 -0.72 3.23 3.87
C VAL A 73 -2.16 3.63 4.22
N MET A 74 -3.10 3.37 3.31
CA MET A 74 -4.54 3.56 3.47
C MET A 74 -5.22 2.22 3.18
N GLU A 75 -5.92 1.65 4.16
CA GLU A 75 -6.65 0.39 3.97
C GLU A 75 -8.11 0.52 4.40
N MET A 76 -8.98 -0.13 3.65
CA MET A 76 -10.43 -0.26 3.86
C MET A 76 -10.89 -1.40 2.96
N LEU A 77 -11.66 -2.37 3.46
CA LEU A 77 -12.14 -3.52 2.68
C LEU A 77 -13.20 -3.10 1.63
N SER A 78 -12.73 -2.40 0.60
CA SER A 78 -13.47 -1.87 -0.54
C SER A 78 -12.50 -1.35 -1.61
N GLU A 79 -12.50 -2.00 -2.75
CA GLU A 79 -11.71 -1.68 -3.94
C GLU A 79 -12.11 -0.30 -4.50
N HIS A 80 -13.42 -0.03 -4.52
CA HIS A 80 -14.01 1.26 -4.91
C HIS A 80 -13.45 2.43 -4.11
N GLN A 81 -13.28 2.26 -2.80
CA GLN A 81 -12.67 3.28 -1.94
C GLN A 81 -11.18 3.43 -2.24
N CYS A 82 -10.46 2.34 -2.45
CA CYS A 82 -9.02 2.37 -2.71
C CYS A 82 -8.67 3.02 -4.05
N GLU A 83 -9.37 2.68 -5.13
CA GLU A 83 -9.16 3.28 -6.45
C GLU A 83 -9.63 4.74 -6.49
N GLY A 84 -10.83 5.04 -5.99
CA GLY A 84 -11.32 6.43 -5.94
C GLY A 84 -10.45 7.36 -5.07
N TRP A 85 -9.79 6.83 -4.03
CA TRP A 85 -8.77 7.56 -3.29
C TRP A 85 -7.45 7.70 -4.05
N LEU A 86 -7.04 6.72 -4.86
CA LEU A 86 -5.86 6.82 -5.72
C LEU A 86 -6.08 7.84 -6.84
N GLU A 87 -7.14 7.69 -7.65
CA GLU A 87 -7.58 8.63 -8.69
C GLU A 87 -7.52 10.08 -8.20
N GLY A 88 -8.25 10.38 -7.13
CA GLY A 88 -8.34 11.73 -6.57
C GLY A 88 -6.99 12.27 -6.06
N TYR A 89 -6.04 11.42 -5.68
CA TYR A 89 -4.68 11.82 -5.32
C TYR A 89 -3.82 12.11 -6.55
N LEU A 90 -3.86 11.23 -7.55
CA LEU A 90 -3.11 11.40 -8.80
C LEU A 90 -3.56 12.66 -9.54
N LEU A 91 -4.88 12.86 -9.67
CA LEU A 91 -5.50 14.04 -10.27
C LEU A 91 -5.20 15.34 -9.50
N THR A 92 -4.85 15.26 -8.21
CA THR A 92 -4.36 16.39 -7.40
C THR A 92 -2.83 16.51 -7.38
N GLY A 93 -2.14 15.95 -8.39
CA GLY A 93 -0.73 16.20 -8.68
C GLY A 93 0.26 15.39 -7.83
N ARG A 94 -0.12 14.17 -7.43
CA ARG A 94 0.62 13.34 -6.47
C ARG A 94 0.91 11.95 -7.04
N HIS A 95 1.44 11.05 -6.20
CA HIS A 95 1.85 9.70 -6.59
C HIS A 95 1.30 8.65 -5.63
N GLY A 96 1.08 7.44 -6.11
CA GLY A 96 0.70 6.32 -5.26
C GLY A 96 0.70 4.98 -5.98
N LEU A 97 0.30 3.94 -5.26
CA LEU A 97 0.13 2.58 -5.75
C LEU A 97 -1.11 1.97 -5.08
N PHE A 98 -1.95 1.30 -5.86
CA PHE A 98 -3.03 0.43 -5.37
C PHE A 98 -2.55 -1.03 -5.48
N ASN A 99 -2.78 -1.83 -4.44
CA ASN A 99 -2.56 -3.27 -4.44
C ASN A 99 -3.89 -3.99 -4.16
N CYS A 100 -4.17 -5.07 -4.89
CA CYS A 100 -5.41 -5.83 -4.83
C CYS A 100 -5.17 -7.24 -5.40
N TYR A 101 -5.85 -8.26 -4.90
CA TYR A 101 -5.85 -9.60 -5.50
C TYR A 101 -6.45 -9.56 -6.92
N GLU A 102 -5.83 -10.29 -7.85
CA GLU A 102 -6.21 -10.35 -9.28
C GLU A 102 -7.67 -10.74 -9.51
N ALA A 103 -8.26 -11.58 -8.64
CA ALA A 103 -9.66 -11.98 -8.75
C ALA A 103 -10.66 -10.86 -8.35
N PHE A 104 -10.21 -9.85 -7.59
CA PHE A 104 -11.06 -8.81 -7.00
C PHE A 104 -10.89 -7.44 -7.67
N ILE A 105 -9.81 -7.21 -8.43
CA ILE A 105 -9.64 -5.97 -9.21
C ILE A 105 -10.83 -5.70 -10.16
N HIS A 106 -11.48 -6.74 -10.65
CA HIS A 106 -12.70 -6.67 -11.47
C HIS A 106 -13.89 -5.97 -10.78
N ILE A 107 -13.88 -5.81 -9.46
CA ILE A 107 -14.90 -5.04 -8.73
C ILE A 107 -14.89 -3.56 -9.14
N ILE A 108 -13.77 -3.04 -9.66
CA ILE A 108 -13.62 -1.66 -10.16
C ILE A 108 -13.34 -1.59 -11.68
N ASP A 109 -13.71 -2.62 -12.45
CA ASP A 109 -13.58 -2.66 -13.93
C ASP A 109 -14.17 -1.42 -14.65
N SER A 110 -15.15 -0.72 -14.03
CA SER A 110 -15.79 0.47 -14.57
C SER A 110 -15.18 1.81 -14.10
N MET A 111 -14.04 1.78 -13.41
CA MET A 111 -13.30 2.97 -12.96
C MET A 111 -11.98 3.19 -13.73
N PHE A 112 -11.50 2.18 -14.48
CA PHE A 112 -10.34 2.26 -15.39
C PHE A 112 -10.68 2.84 -16.79
#